data_AF-A0A0D6N0X1-F1
#
_entry.id   AF-A0A0D6N0X1-F1
#
_cell.length_a   1.000
_cell.length_b   1.000
_cell.length_c   1.000
_cell.angle_alpha   90.00
_cell.angle_beta   90.00
_cell.angle_gamma   90.00
#
_symmetry.space_group_name_H-M   'P 1'
#
loop_
_entity.id
_entity.type
_entity.pdbx_description
1 polymer ?
#
loop_
_entity_poly.entity_id
_entity_poly.type
_entity_poly.pdbx_seq_one_letter_code
_entity_poly.pdbx_strand_id
1 'polypeptide(L)' 'MSKLTAAERDALPDSAFALPGRRYPIPDATHARDALARASEMLHKGHLSQEEYATIHSKAEDVLRRERL' A
#
# COMPACT_ATOMS: atom_id res chain seq x y z
N MET A 1 -5.39 -10.47 -5.20
CA MET A 1 -4.47 -9.49 -5.80
C MET A 1 -3.41 -10.23 -6.59
N SER A 2 -3.10 -9.77 -7.81
CA SER A 2 -2.03 -10.33 -8.63
C SER A 2 -0.68 -9.99 -7.99
N LYS A 3 0.12 -11.02 -7.66
CA LYS A 3 1.43 -10.81 -7.05
C LYS A 3 2.38 -10.21 -8.08
N LEU A 4 2.99 -9.07 -7.74
CA LEU A 4 4.16 -8.54 -8.45
C LEU A 4 5.28 -9.59 -8.41
N THR A 5 5.92 -9.81 -9.55
CA THR A 5 7.23 -10.46 -9.63
C THR A 5 8.29 -9.57 -8.96
N ALA A 6 9.45 -10.14 -8.66
CA ALA A 6 10.58 -9.37 -8.11
C ALA A 6 10.98 -8.23 -9.05
N ALA A 7 11.08 -8.52 -10.36
CA ALA A 7 11.43 -7.53 -11.37
C ALA A 7 10.41 -6.38 -11.45
N GLU A 8 9.11 -6.68 -11.45
CA GLU A 8 8.06 -5.65 -11.45
C GLU A 8 8.12 -4.79 -10.18
N ARG A 9 8.31 -5.42 -9.02
CA ARG A 9 8.42 -4.73 -7.73
C ARG A 9 9.66 -3.84 -7.67
N ASP A 10 10.78 -4.25 -8.26
CA ASP A 10 12.02 -3.47 -8.27
C ASP A 10 11.95 -2.29 -9.25
N ALA A 11 11.23 -2.45 -10.35
CA ALA A 11 10.97 -1.38 -11.31
C ALA A 11 10.04 -0.27 -10.76
N LEU A 12 9.32 -0.51 -9.65
CA LEU A 12 8.45 0.50 -9.06
C LEU A 12 9.28 1.68 -8.48
N PRO A 13 8.84 2.93 -8.73
CA PRO A 13 9.44 4.09 -8.09
C PRO A 13 9.19 4.06 -6.58
N ASP A 14 10.03 4.73 -5.79
CA ASP A 14 9.85 4.80 -4.34
C ASP A 14 8.50 5.43 -3.94
N SER A 15 7.97 6.32 -4.79
CA SER A 15 6.64 6.90 -4.64
C SER A 15 5.50 5.89 -4.79
N ALA A 16 5.73 4.66 -5.22
CA ALA A 16 4.73 3.60 -5.23
C ALA A 16 4.59 2.90 -3.86
N PHE A 17 5.53 3.11 -2.94
CA PHE A 17 5.51 2.48 -1.62
C PHE A 17 4.93 3.43 -0.58
N ALA A 18 4.14 2.90 0.34
CA ALA A 18 3.54 3.72 1.40
C ALA A 18 4.49 3.96 2.57
N LEU A 19 5.42 3.04 2.83
CA LEU A 19 6.31 3.12 3.97
C LEU A 19 7.79 2.95 3.57
N PRO A 20 8.74 3.44 4.40
CA PRO A 20 10.17 3.24 4.20
C PRO A 20 10.56 1.76 4.08
N GLY A 21 11.69 1.51 3.41
CA GLY A 21 12.16 0.15 3.13
C GLY A 21 11.33 -0.54 2.04
N ARG A 22 10.68 0.23 1.16
CA ARG A 22 9.83 -0.27 0.08
C ARG A 22 8.69 -1.17 0.61
N ARG A 23 8.12 -0.83 1.78
CA ARG A 23 7.00 -1.56 2.38
C ARG A 23 5.67 -1.06 1.82
N TYR A 24 4.68 -1.96 1.73
CA TYR A 24 3.35 -1.69 1.17
C TYR A 24 3.41 -1.08 -0.24
N PRO A 25 3.73 -1.88 -1.28
CA PRO A 25 3.61 -1.43 -2.67
C PRO A 25 2.15 -1.16 -3.02
N ILE A 26 1.86 0.02 -3.54
CA ILE A 26 0.54 0.46 -4.01
C ILE A 26 0.65 1.05 -5.43
N PRO A 27 1.01 0.23 -6.44
CA PRO A 27 1.11 0.71 -7.82
C PRO A 27 -0.24 0.94 -8.50
N ASP A 28 -1.31 0.27 -8.03
CA ASP A 28 -2.62 0.30 -8.65
C ASP A 28 -3.75 0.09 -7.62
N ALA A 29 -5.00 0.18 -8.10
CA ALA A 29 -6.19 0.05 -7.28
C ALA A 29 -6.35 -1.32 -6.60
N THR A 30 -5.90 -2.40 -7.24
CA THR A 30 -5.97 -3.74 -6.63
C THR A 30 -5.03 -3.84 -5.44
N HIS A 31 -3.82 -3.29 -5.58
CA HIS A 31 -2.85 -3.19 -4.50
C HIS A 31 -3.28 -2.22 -3.41
N ALA A 32 -3.97 -1.13 -3.75
CA ALA A 32 -4.53 -0.19 -2.76
C ALA A 32 -5.56 -0.86 -1.85
N ARG A 33 -6.48 -1.67 -2.41
CA ARG A 33 -7.46 -2.43 -1.61
C ARG A 33 -6.78 -3.47 -0.71
N ASP A 34 -5.77 -4.19 -1.22
CA ASP A 34 -4.99 -5.14 -0.41
C ASP A 34 -4.23 -4.44 0.72
N ALA A 35 -3.64 -3.28 0.44
CA ALA A 35 -2.90 -2.49 1.40
C ALA A 35 -3.80 -2.00 2.55
N LEU A 36 -5.03 -1.55 2.26
CA LEU A 36 -6.01 -1.15 3.29
C LEU A 36 -6.38 -2.33 4.20
N ALA A 37 -6.71 -3.48 3.61
CA ALA A 37 -7.06 -4.68 4.37
C ALA A 37 -5.90 -5.13 5.27
N ARG A 38 -4.69 -5.21 4.71
CA ARG A 38 -3.49 -5.64 5.43
C ARG A 38 -3.08 -4.63 6.50
N ALA A 39 -3.19 -3.33 6.24
CA ALA A 39 -2.88 -2.30 7.22
C ALA A 39 -3.82 -2.38 8.43
N SER A 40 -5.13 -2.55 8.19
CA SER A 40 -6.12 -2.74 9.25
C SER A 40 -5.81 -3.97 10.12
N GLU A 41 -5.50 -5.10 9.48
CA GLU A 41 -5.11 -6.32 10.17
C GLU A 41 -3.84 -6.13 11.01
N MET A 42 -2.80 -5.50 10.46
CA MET A 42 -1.53 -5.32 11.14
C MET A 42 -1.61 -4.31 12.29
N LEU A 43 -2.45 -3.27 12.16
CA LEU A 43 -2.76 -2.34 13.25
C LEU A 43 -3.46 -3.09 14.39
N HIS A 44 -4.48 -3.90 14.08
CA HIS A 44 -5.20 -4.68 15.08
C HIS A 44 -4.30 -5.69 15.81
N LYS A 45 -3.33 -6.29 15.09
CA LYS A 45 -2.32 -7.19 15.66
C LYS A 45 -1.22 -6.48 16.46
N GLY A 46 -1.18 -5.15 16.44
CA GLY A 46 -0.12 -4.37 17.10
C GLY A 46 1.23 -4.41 16.39
N HIS A 47 1.27 -4.81 15.12
CA HIS A 47 2.48 -4.85 14.28
C HIS A 47 2.64 -3.62 13.38
N LEU A 48 1.73 -2.66 13.49
CA LEU A 48 1.72 -1.41 12.75
C LEU A 48 1.33 -0.28 13.71
N SER A 49 2.04 0.85 13.66
CA SER A 49 1.62 2.02 14.44
C SER A 49 0.39 2.70 13.80
N GLN A 50 -0.31 3.53 14.57
CA GLN A 50 -1.41 4.34 14.05
C GLN A 50 -0.95 5.30 12.95
N GLU A 51 0.28 5.83 13.05
CA GLU A 51 0.88 6.74 12.06
C GLU A 51 1.21 6.02 10.74
N GLU A 52 1.79 4.82 10.84
CA GLU A 52 2.05 3.98 9.67
C GLU A 52 0.75 3.57 8.98
N TYR A 53 -0.28 3.20 9.76
CA TYR A 53 -1.61 2.91 9.25
C TYR A 53 -2.20 4.09 8.48
N ALA A 54 -2.16 5.29 9.06
CA ALA A 54 -2.68 6.50 8.42
C ALA A 54 -1.96 6.80 7.10
N THR A 55 -0.65 6.59 7.06
CA THR A 55 0.16 6.79 5.84
C THR A 55 -0.25 5.82 4.73
N ILE A 56 -0.41 4.53 5.05
CA ILE A 56 -0.87 3.52 4.09
C ILE A 56 -2.28 3.85 3.61
N HIS A 57 -3.18 4.19 4.53
CA HIS A 57 -4.57 4.49 4.23
C HIS A 57 -4.71 5.69 3.30
N SER A 58 -4.02 6.81 3.59
CA SER A 58 -4.06 8.01 2.75
C SER A 58 -3.61 7.71 1.32
N LYS A 59 -2.48 7.02 1.15
CA LYS A 59 -1.95 6.70 -0.17
C LYS A 59 -2.86 5.76 -0.95
N ALA A 60 -3.41 4.74 -0.29
CA ALA A 60 -4.33 3.80 -0.92
C ALA A 60 -5.60 4.50 -1.40
N GLU A 61 -6.21 5.35 -0.55
CA GLU A 61 -7.38 6.15 -0.92
C GLU A 61 -7.09 7.11 -2.07
N ASP A 62 -5.90 7.72 -2.12
CA ASP A 62 -5.51 8.57 -3.24
C ASP A 62 -5.45 7.81 -4.57
N VAL A 63 -4.94 6.58 -4.56
CA VAL A 63 -4.92 5.71 -5.75
C VAL A 63 -6.33 5.30 -6.15
N LEU A 64 -7.18 4.92 -5.20
CA LEU A 64 -8.58 4.57 -5.47
C LEU A 64 -9.41 5.76 -5.97
N ARG A 65 -9.13 6.96 -5.46
CA ARG A 65 -9.77 8.18 -5.95
C ARG A 65 -9.40 8.45 -7.40
N ARG A 66 -8.11 8.30 -7.75
CA ARG A 66 -7.61 8.49 -9.12
C ARG A 66 -8.15 7.45 -10.10
N GLU A 67 -8.40 6.21 -9.65
CA GLU A 67 -9.01 5.15 -10.48
C GLU A 67 -10.47 5.49 -10.86
N ARG A 68 -11.21 6.18 -9.98
CA ARG A 68 -12.63 6.48 -10.16
C ARG A 68 -12.91 7.74 -11.00
N LEU A 69 -11.87 8.49 -11.37
CA LEU A 69 -11.94 9.67 -12.23
C LEU A 69 -11.71 9.28 -13.68
#